data_AF-A0A7S1JV62-F1
#
_entry.id   AF-A0A7S1JV62-F1
#
_cell.length_a   1.000
_cell.length_b   1.000
_cell.length_c   1.000
_cell.angle_alpha   90.00
_cell.angle_beta   90.00
_cell.angle_gamma   90.00
#
_symmetry.space_group_name_H-M   'P 1'
#
loop_
_entity.id
_entity.type
_entity.pdbx_description
1 polymer ?
#
loop_
_entity_poly.entity_id
_entity_poly.type
_entity_poly.pdbx_seq_one_letter_code
_entity_poly.pdbx_strand_id
1 'polypeptide(L)'
;MALSPECAYTVMSYLGCGRALAACEQVSGVWQEASLFADQHLWKQLCERHHIKQTGTRTRGRLGWKELYVKHTCVECAEPATRVFSAQHASGDTKVPLCKTCAAKDFRQPRNFPRVSKDEWAYHNLRAALLRFQGIKKRPMLVKRPRTSSSSGSKTDRG
;
A
#
# COMPACT_ATOMS: atom_id res chain seq x y z
N MET A 1 39.02 12.82 -2.27
CA MET A 1 38.74 11.52 -2.93
C MET A 1 37.25 11.47 -3.22
N ALA A 2 36.85 11.12 -4.44
CA ALA A 2 35.44 10.93 -4.79
C ALA A 2 34.99 9.50 -4.47
N LEU A 3 33.75 9.32 -4.02
CA LEU A 3 33.14 8.01 -3.78
C LEU A 3 32.86 7.33 -5.13
N SER A 4 33.28 6.08 -5.31
CA SER A 4 32.94 5.32 -6.52
C SER A 4 31.51 4.73 -6.45
N PRO A 5 30.86 4.44 -7.59
CA PRO A 5 29.55 3.80 -7.63
C PRO A 5 29.50 2.44 -6.90
N GLU A 6 30.59 1.66 -6.91
CA GLU A 6 30.68 0.35 -6.25
C GLU A 6 30.70 0.47 -4.72
N CYS A 7 31.42 1.49 -4.21
CA CYS A 7 31.40 1.82 -2.80
C CYS A 7 30.01 2.31 -2.37
N ALA A 8 29.37 3.16 -3.18
CA ALA A 8 28.01 3.63 -2.93
C ALA A 8 27.01 2.45 -2.93
N TYR A 9 27.11 1.53 -3.88
CA TYR A 9 26.33 0.29 -3.91
C TYR A 9 26.50 -0.54 -2.64
N THR A 10 27.74 -0.74 -2.19
CA THR A 10 28.04 -1.49 -0.97
C THR A 10 27.32 -0.88 0.23
N VAL A 11 27.37 0.45 0.37
CA VAL A 11 26.63 1.17 1.43
C VAL A 11 25.12 1.01 1.27
N MET A 12 24.59 1.12 0.05
CA MET A 12 23.16 0.93 -0.25
C MET A 12 22.67 -0.47 0.13
N SER A 13 23.49 -1.51 0.00
CA SER A 13 23.11 -2.89 0.34
C SER A 13 22.81 -3.10 1.84
N TYR A 14 23.40 -2.27 2.70
CA TYR A 14 23.13 -2.28 4.14
C TYR A 14 21.86 -1.51 4.51
N LEU A 15 21.26 -0.78 3.57
CA LEU A 15 20.01 -0.05 3.84
C LEU A 15 18.84 -1.02 3.94
N GLY A 16 18.08 -0.89 5.03
CA GLY A 16 17.02 -1.81 5.40
C GLY A 16 15.74 -1.69 4.58
N CYS A 17 15.52 -0.55 3.93
CA CYS A 17 14.25 -0.21 3.30
C CYS A 17 14.41 0.67 2.06
N GLY A 18 13.48 0.53 1.11
CA GLY A 18 13.50 1.33 -0.13
C GLY A 18 13.35 2.84 0.09
N ARG A 19 12.90 3.29 1.27
CA ARG A 19 12.87 4.73 1.61
C ARG A 19 14.27 5.31 1.69
N ALA A 20 15.21 4.61 2.33
CA ALA A 20 16.57 5.08 2.44
C ALA A 20 17.25 5.10 1.07
N LEU A 21 16.99 4.08 0.24
CA LEU A 21 17.46 4.03 -1.15
C LEU A 21 16.94 5.18 -2.00
N ALA A 22 15.64 5.46 -1.96
CA ALA A 22 15.04 6.57 -2.69
C ALA A 22 15.60 7.93 -2.23
N ALA A 23 15.96 8.06 -0.95
CA ALA A 23 16.63 9.26 -0.46
C ALA A 23 18.05 9.36 -1.02
N CYS A 24 18.82 8.26 -1.02
CA CYS A 24 20.16 8.21 -1.62
C CYS A 24 20.13 8.63 -3.10
N GLU A 25 19.16 8.15 -3.90
CA GLU A 25 19.00 8.54 -5.31
C GLU A 25 18.86 10.07 -5.51
N GLN A 26 18.37 10.81 -4.51
CA GLN A 26 18.20 12.26 -4.57
C GLN A 26 19.43 13.05 -4.12
N VAL A 27 20.45 12.39 -3.53
CA VAL A 27 21.62 13.08 -2.94
C VAL A 27 22.62 13.48 -4.02
N SER A 28 22.95 12.60 -4.96
CA SER A 28 23.88 12.92 -6.06
C SER A 28 23.77 11.92 -7.22
N GLY A 29 24.33 12.29 -8.38
CA GLY A 29 24.38 11.42 -9.56
C GLY A 29 25.08 10.08 -9.32
N VAL A 30 26.10 10.03 -8.45
CA VAL A 30 26.82 8.79 -8.12
C VAL A 30 25.91 7.77 -7.43
N TRP A 31 24.98 8.22 -6.57
CA TRP A 31 24.00 7.33 -5.93
C TRP A 31 22.92 6.87 -6.91
N GLN A 32 22.57 7.73 -7.87
CA GLN A 32 21.66 7.36 -8.95
C GLN A 32 22.29 6.30 -9.87
N GLU A 33 23.55 6.49 -10.27
CA GLU A 33 24.34 5.52 -11.03
C GLU A 33 24.52 4.21 -10.27
N ALA A 34 24.84 4.27 -8.98
CA ALA A 34 24.94 3.08 -8.13
C ALA A 34 23.59 2.34 -8.04
N SER A 35 22.46 3.05 -7.95
CA SER A 35 21.13 2.44 -7.97
C SER A 35 20.83 1.73 -9.30
N LEU A 36 21.20 2.34 -10.43
CA LEU A 36 21.05 1.74 -11.76
C LEU A 36 21.92 0.48 -11.91
N PHE A 37 23.16 0.53 -11.41
CA PHE A 37 24.05 -0.62 -11.40
C PHE A 37 23.53 -1.76 -10.49
N ALA A 38 22.84 -1.39 -9.41
CA ALA A 38 22.30 -2.28 -8.40
C ALA A 38 20.91 -2.87 -8.74
N ASP A 39 20.26 -2.40 -9.81
CA ASP A 39 18.80 -2.39 -9.93
C ASP A 39 18.14 -3.78 -9.92
N GLN A 40 18.88 -4.85 -10.27
CA GLN A 40 18.36 -6.21 -10.15
C GLN A 40 18.69 -6.88 -8.83
N HIS A 41 19.93 -6.79 -8.34
CA HIS A 41 20.35 -7.55 -7.15
C HIS A 41 19.84 -6.94 -5.85
N LEU A 42 19.96 -5.62 -5.71
CA LEU A 42 19.59 -4.91 -4.48
C LEU A 42 18.08 -4.95 -4.24
N TRP A 43 17.29 -4.63 -5.27
CA TRP A 43 15.83 -4.67 -5.15
C TRP A 43 15.31 -6.11 -5.02
N LYS A 44 15.97 -7.10 -5.61
CA LYS A 44 15.67 -8.51 -5.38
C LYS A 44 15.90 -8.89 -3.92
N GLN A 45 17.06 -8.56 -3.34
CA GLN A 45 17.36 -8.83 -1.92
C GLN A 45 16.33 -8.17 -0.99
N LEU A 46 15.95 -6.92 -1.28
CA LEU A 46 14.91 -6.24 -0.53
C LEU A 46 13.52 -6.88 -0.67
N CYS A 47 13.17 -7.34 -1.88
CA CYS A 47 11.95 -8.11 -2.08
C CYS A 47 11.98 -9.41 -1.27
N GLU A 48 13.09 -10.15 -1.29
CA GLU A 48 13.27 -11.38 -0.53
C GLU A 48 13.16 -11.15 0.99
N ARG A 49 13.80 -10.09 1.50
CA ARG A 49 13.71 -9.67 2.91
C ARG A 49 12.29 -9.35 3.36
N HIS A 50 11.46 -8.82 2.45
CA HIS A 50 10.05 -8.51 2.73
C HIS A 50 9.08 -9.59 2.24
N HIS A 51 9.59 -10.75 1.85
CA HIS A 51 8.81 -11.87 1.33
C HIS A 51 7.92 -11.51 0.12
N ILE A 52 8.35 -10.53 -0.68
CA ILE A 52 7.70 -10.11 -1.92
C ILE A 52 8.15 -11.06 -3.03
N LYS A 53 7.22 -11.86 -3.56
CA LYS A 53 7.49 -12.81 -4.64
C LYS A 53 7.19 -12.18 -5.98
N GLN A 54 8.05 -12.43 -6.97
CA GLN A 54 7.80 -12.01 -8.35
C GLN A 54 6.66 -12.84 -8.94
N THR A 55 5.46 -12.25 -9.00
CA THR A 55 4.29 -12.87 -9.62
C THR A 55 4.22 -12.46 -11.08
N GLY A 56 4.48 -13.39 -12.00
CA GLY A 56 4.32 -13.17 -13.43
C GLY A 56 4.07 -14.50 -14.15
N THR A 57 3.05 -14.54 -15.00
CA THR A 57 2.83 -15.65 -15.93
C THR A 57 3.59 -15.38 -17.23
N ARG A 58 3.86 -16.44 -18.00
CA ARG A 58 4.59 -16.38 -19.28
C ARG A 58 4.00 -15.37 -20.28
N THR A 59 2.73 -14.99 -20.13
CA THR A 59 1.96 -14.11 -21.03
C THR A 59 1.97 -12.62 -20.67
N ARG A 60 2.25 -12.22 -19.42
CA ARG A 60 2.24 -10.80 -19.00
C ARG A 60 3.62 -10.18 -18.77
N GLY A 61 4.68 -10.97 -18.96
CA GLY A 61 6.04 -10.55 -18.62
C GLY A 61 6.26 -10.48 -17.11
N ARG A 62 7.52 -10.42 -16.69
CA ARG A 62 7.90 -10.22 -15.30
C ARG A 62 8.16 -8.73 -15.06
N LEU A 63 7.60 -8.16 -14.00
CA LEU A 63 7.94 -6.82 -13.57
C LEU A 63 9.40 -6.77 -13.11
N GLY A 64 10.07 -5.63 -13.31
CA GLY A 64 11.38 -5.37 -12.72
C GLY A 64 11.30 -5.41 -11.19
N TRP A 65 12.40 -5.80 -10.52
CA TRP A 65 12.42 -5.95 -9.06
C TRP A 65 12.12 -4.63 -8.33
N LYS A 66 12.65 -3.49 -8.82
CA LYS A 66 12.33 -2.16 -8.28
C LYS A 66 10.84 -1.85 -8.38
N GLU A 67 10.25 -2.06 -9.55
CA GLU A 67 8.82 -1.81 -9.77
C GLU A 67 7.94 -2.71 -8.89
N LEU A 68 8.30 -3.99 -8.79
CA LEU A 68 7.64 -4.94 -7.90
C LEU A 68 7.72 -4.50 -6.43
N TYR A 69 8.91 -4.11 -5.97
CA TYR A 69 9.12 -3.63 -4.61
C TYR A 69 8.26 -2.41 -4.29
N VAL A 70 8.27 -1.41 -5.18
CA VAL A 70 7.48 -0.17 -5.02
C VAL A 70 5.98 -0.47 -4.96
N LYS A 71 5.47 -1.41 -5.77
CA LYS A 71 4.05 -1.80 -5.75
C LYS A 71 3.62 -2.50 -4.45
N HIS A 72 4.57 -3.12 -3.73
CA HIS A 72 4.31 -3.90 -2.52
C HIS A 72 4.76 -3.22 -1.22
N THR A 73 5.23 -1.97 -1.28
CA THR A 73 5.68 -1.22 -0.09
C THR A 73 4.84 0.01 0.16
N CYS A 74 4.77 0.41 1.42
CA CYS A 74 4.00 1.55 1.89
C CYS A 74 4.59 2.83 1.31
N VAL A 75 3.78 3.63 0.62
CA VAL A 75 4.24 4.89 0.02
C VAL A 75 4.81 5.86 1.06
N GLU A 76 4.29 5.85 2.29
CA GLU A 76 4.69 6.77 3.35
C GLU A 76 6.00 6.39 4.06
N CYS A 77 6.19 5.11 4.39
CA CYS A 77 7.33 4.66 5.21
C CYS A 77 8.22 3.59 4.57
N ALA A 78 7.87 3.08 3.39
CA ALA A 78 8.52 1.96 2.69
C ALA A 78 8.51 0.61 3.42
N GLU A 79 7.77 0.47 4.52
CA GLU A 79 7.47 -0.83 5.13
C GLU A 79 6.58 -1.68 4.20
N PRO A 80 6.57 -3.02 4.33
CA PRO A 80 5.67 -3.88 3.56
C PRO A 80 4.20 -3.40 3.62
N ALA A 81 3.60 -3.21 2.45
CA ALA A 81 2.23 -2.77 2.35
C ALA A 81 1.30 -3.92 2.74
N THR A 82 0.39 -3.65 3.66
CA THR A 82 -0.64 -4.61 4.07
C THR A 82 -1.94 -4.43 3.30
N ARG A 83 -2.11 -3.26 2.70
CA ARG A 83 -3.31 -2.86 1.96
C ARG A 83 -2.95 -1.97 0.79
N VAL A 84 -3.73 -2.08 -0.28
CA VAL A 84 -3.65 -1.22 -1.44
C VAL A 84 -4.99 -0.53 -1.60
N PHE A 85 -4.99 0.80 -1.55
CA PHE A 85 -6.20 1.60 -1.72
C PHE A 85 -6.27 2.10 -3.16
N SER A 86 -7.39 1.89 -3.83
CA SER A 86 -7.61 2.45 -5.17
C SER A 86 -8.10 3.89 -5.07
N ALA A 87 -7.41 4.77 -5.77
CA ALA A 87 -7.78 6.16 -6.04
C ALA A 87 -8.15 6.28 -7.52
N GLN A 88 -9.40 6.61 -7.83
CA GLN A 88 -9.94 6.60 -9.21
C GLN A 88 -9.59 7.88 -10.00
N HIS A 89 -8.46 7.93 -10.73
CA HIS A 89 -8.07 9.13 -11.49
C HIS A 89 -8.85 9.22 -12.79
N ALA A 90 -9.10 10.44 -13.27
CA ALA A 90 -9.63 10.66 -14.62
C ALA A 90 -8.72 10.06 -15.71
N SER A 91 -7.45 9.78 -15.39
CA SER A 91 -6.44 9.17 -16.26
C SER A 91 -6.14 7.70 -15.92
N GLY A 92 -6.88 7.09 -14.97
CA GLY A 92 -6.74 5.68 -14.59
C GLY A 92 -6.74 5.42 -13.07
N ASP A 93 -6.72 4.15 -12.66
CA ASP A 93 -6.69 3.79 -11.25
C ASP A 93 -5.29 3.96 -10.63
N THR A 94 -5.12 4.97 -9.79
CA THR A 94 -3.91 5.14 -8.97
C THR A 94 -4.01 4.24 -7.74
N LYS A 95 -3.02 3.37 -7.53
CA LYS A 95 -2.96 2.48 -6.37
C LYS A 95 -2.06 3.07 -5.29
N VAL A 96 -2.59 3.21 -4.08
CA VAL A 96 -1.88 3.77 -2.92
C VAL A 96 -1.64 2.65 -1.88
N PRO A 97 -0.46 2.00 -1.90
CA PRO A 97 -0.11 0.97 -0.93
C PRO A 97 0.23 1.58 0.44
N LEU A 98 -0.34 1.04 1.52
CA LEU A 98 -0.06 1.44 2.90
C LEU A 98 0.17 0.22 3.81
N CYS A 99 1.12 0.37 4.74
CA CYS A 99 1.28 -0.56 5.87
C CYS A 99 0.18 -0.33 6.91
N LYS A 100 0.05 -1.28 7.85
CA LYS A 100 -0.97 -1.24 8.91
C LYS A 100 -0.89 0.04 9.76
N THR A 101 0.32 0.46 10.09
CA THR A 101 0.58 1.64 10.94
C THR A 101 0.19 2.94 10.22
N CYS A 102 0.61 3.12 8.97
CA CYS A 102 0.24 4.31 8.20
C CYS A 102 -1.26 4.36 7.89
N ALA A 103 -1.89 3.22 7.59
CA ALA A 103 -3.34 3.15 7.36
C ALA A 103 -4.19 3.43 8.62
N ALA A 104 -3.58 3.38 9.82
CA ALA A 104 -4.26 3.67 11.08
C ALA A 104 -4.15 5.15 11.50
N LYS A 105 -3.31 5.95 10.84
CA LYS A 105 -3.18 7.39 11.12
C LYS A 105 -4.45 8.15 10.79
N ASP A 106 -4.64 9.30 11.43
CA ASP A 106 -5.74 10.22 11.09
C ASP A 106 -5.51 10.84 9.70
N PHE A 107 -6.29 10.36 8.73
CA PHE A 107 -6.27 10.80 7.33
C PHE A 107 -7.01 12.12 7.10
N ARG A 108 -7.57 12.74 8.14
CA ARG A 108 -8.11 14.11 8.04
C ARG A 108 -7.00 15.15 8.05
N GLN A 109 -5.80 14.77 8.52
CA GLN A 109 -4.67 15.67 8.67
C GLN A 109 -3.59 15.35 7.61
N PRO A 110 -3.41 16.20 6.58
CA PRO A 110 -2.43 15.97 5.50
C PRO A 110 -1.01 15.73 6.01
N ARG A 111 -0.62 16.39 7.11
CA ARG A 111 0.68 16.21 7.78
C ARG A 111 1.00 14.76 8.17
N ASN A 112 0.01 13.90 8.31
CA ASN A 112 0.21 12.49 8.65
C ASN A 112 0.63 11.63 7.44
N PHE A 113 0.44 12.16 6.23
CA PHE A 113 0.71 11.55 4.93
C PHE A 113 1.55 12.48 4.03
N PRO A 114 2.73 12.92 4.48
CA PRO A 114 3.51 13.97 3.81
C PRO A 114 3.97 13.62 2.40
N ARG A 115 3.93 12.35 1.99
CA ARG A 115 4.30 11.92 0.63
C ARG A 115 3.09 11.92 -0.28
N VAL A 116 2.01 11.25 0.11
CA VAL A 116 0.78 11.22 -0.69
C VAL A 116 0.16 12.62 -0.79
N SER A 117 0.26 13.45 0.26
CA SER A 117 -0.28 14.81 0.25
C SER A 117 0.39 15.76 -0.74
N LYS A 118 1.53 15.37 -1.35
CA LYS A 118 2.14 16.14 -2.45
C LYS A 118 1.32 16.06 -3.75
N ASP A 119 0.53 15.00 -3.89
CA ASP A 119 -0.46 14.84 -4.94
C ASP A 119 -1.84 15.00 -4.29
N GLU A 120 -2.39 16.22 -4.38
CA GLU A 120 -3.68 16.56 -3.75
C GLU A 120 -4.80 15.61 -4.17
N TRP A 121 -4.76 15.20 -5.43
CA TRP A 121 -5.76 14.34 -6.02
C TRP A 121 -5.63 12.91 -5.47
N ALA A 122 -4.41 12.35 -5.42
CA ALA A 122 -4.17 11.04 -4.80
C ALA A 122 -4.54 11.06 -3.31
N TYR A 123 -4.26 12.16 -2.60
CA TYR A 123 -4.60 12.32 -1.20
C TYR A 123 -6.11 12.38 -0.95
N HIS A 124 -6.86 13.16 -1.74
CA HIS A 124 -8.31 13.24 -1.64
C HIS A 124 -8.96 11.85 -1.80
N ASN A 125 -8.50 11.08 -2.77
CA ASN A 125 -9.02 9.74 -3.02
C ASN A 125 -8.59 8.72 -1.98
N LEU A 126 -7.35 8.81 -1.49
CA LEU A 126 -6.90 8.01 -0.35
C LEU A 126 -7.81 8.27 0.86
N ARG A 127 -8.12 9.53 1.15
CA ARG A 127 -9.05 9.92 2.22
C ARG A 127 -10.44 9.32 2.01
N ALA A 128 -10.99 9.38 0.80
CA ALA A 128 -12.27 8.75 0.48
C ALA A 128 -12.24 7.21 0.63
N ALA A 129 -11.14 6.56 0.25
CA ALA A 129 -10.96 5.12 0.40
C ALA A 129 -10.81 4.71 1.89
N LEU A 130 -10.05 5.47 2.66
CA LEU A 130 -9.87 5.25 4.11
C LEU A 130 -11.17 5.50 4.89
N LEU A 131 -11.96 6.50 4.50
CA LEU A 131 -13.30 6.74 5.06
C LEU A 131 -14.21 5.53 4.89
N ARG A 132 -14.30 4.98 3.67
CA ARG A 132 -15.08 3.77 3.39
C ARG A 132 -14.58 2.60 4.23
N PHE A 133 -13.26 2.41 4.27
CA PHE A 133 -12.64 1.31 5.01
C PHE A 133 -12.92 1.38 6.53
N GLN A 134 -12.81 2.57 7.14
CA GLN A 134 -13.11 2.75 8.57
C GLN A 134 -14.61 2.75 8.87
N GLY A 135 -15.45 3.23 7.95
CA GLY A 135 -16.91 3.17 8.05
C GLY A 135 -17.44 1.73 8.05
N ILE A 136 -16.82 0.83 7.26
CA ILE A 136 -17.15 -0.60 7.25
C ILE A 136 -16.84 -1.26 8.60
N LYS A 137 -15.75 -0.86 9.28
CA LYS A 137 -15.41 -1.40 10.62
C LYS A 137 -16.43 -1.05 11.71
N LYS A 138 -17.27 -0.03 11.51
CA LYS A 138 -18.26 0.42 12.51
C LYS A 138 -19.64 -0.27 12.41
N ARG A 139 -19.83 -1.28 11.56
CA ARG A 139 -21.05 -2.10 11.55
C ARG A 139 -20.84 -3.50 12.12
N PRO A 140 -20.90 -3.73 13.44
CA PRO A 140 -21.57 -4.91 13.94
C PRO A 140 -23.07 -4.68 13.79
N MET A 141 -23.62 -4.93 12.60
CA MET A 141 -25.07 -4.99 12.44
C MET A 141 -25.56 -6.31 13.03
N LEU A 142 -25.65 -6.35 14.36
CA LEU A 142 -26.49 -7.29 15.08
C LEU A 142 -27.93 -6.80 14.91
N VAL A 143 -28.49 -7.04 13.71
CA VAL A 143 -29.93 -6.90 13.50
C VAL A 143 -30.57 -8.06 14.25
N LYS A 144 -31.13 -7.77 15.43
CA LYS A 144 -32.03 -8.69 16.13
C LYS A 144 -33.11 -9.10 15.15
N ARG A 145 -33.13 -10.38 14.75
CA ARG A 145 -34.26 -10.98 14.03
C ARG A 145 -35.53 -10.68 14.83
N PRO A 146 -36.56 -10.05 14.24
CA PRO A 146 -37.87 -10.00 14.87
C PRO A 146 -38.36 -11.44 15.06
N ARG A 147 -38.71 -11.80 16.29
CA ARG A 147 -39.43 -13.05 16.58
C ARG A 147 -40.78 -12.93 15.87
N THR A 148 -40.99 -13.74 14.85
CA THR A 148 -42.32 -13.95 14.26
C THR A 148 -43.19 -14.60 15.32
N SER A 149 -44.10 -13.83 15.92
CA SER A 149 -45.20 -14.37 16.71
C SER A 149 -46.26 -14.88 15.75
N SER A 150 -46.19 -16.16 15.44
CA SER A 150 -47.25 -16.91 14.76
C SER A 150 -48.39 -17.11 15.77
N SER A 151 -49.46 -16.32 15.68
CA SER A 151 -50.74 -16.62 16.34
C SER A 151 -51.80 -16.84 15.27
N SER A 152 -51.92 -18.10 14.86
CA SER A 152 -52.95 -18.59 13.96
C SER A 152 -53.80 -19.63 14.69
N GLY A 153 -55.12 -19.44 14.64
CA GLY A 153 -56.14 -20.46 14.92
C GLY A 153 -56.94 -20.21 16.20
N SER A 154 -58.25 -20.42 16.27
CA SER A 154 -59.26 -20.85 15.29
C SER A 154 -60.63 -20.53 15.89
N LYS A 155 -61.59 -20.05 15.09
CA LYS A 155 -63.00 -19.89 15.47
C LYS A 155 -63.83 -20.83 14.59
N THR A 156 -64.35 -21.89 15.20
CA THR A 156 -65.34 -22.89 14.73
C THR A 156 -66.07 -23.31 16.01
N ASP A 157 -67.38 -23.53 16.12
CA ASP A 157 -68.51 -23.55 15.20
C ASP A 157 -69.77 -23.32 16.07
N ARG A 158 -70.86 -22.82 15.46
CA ARG A 158 -72.20 -22.88 16.06
C ARG A 158 -72.90 -24.12 15.52
N GLY A 159 -73.32 -24.99 16.43
CA GLY A 159 -74.31 -26.05 16.23
C GLY A 159 -74.97 -26.30 17.57
#